data_AF-A0A534FYV3-F1
#
_entry.id   AF-A0A534FYV3-F1
#
_cell.length_a   1.000
_cell.length_b   1.000
_cell.length_c   1.000
_cell.angle_alpha   90.00
_cell.angle_beta   90.00
_cell.angle_gamma   90.00
#
_symmetry.space_group_name_H-M   'P 1'
#
loop_
_entity.id
_entity.type
_entity.pdbx_description
1 polymer ?
#
loop_
_entity_poly.entity_id
_entity_poly.type
_entity_poly.pdbx_seq_one_letter_code
_entity_poly.pdbx_strand_id
1 'polypeptide(L)'
;EAEENCAVMVAEQLRDFLENGNIRNSVNYPEAVLPRVPNTTRLSVANRNVPNMVGQISTCLAAHGINIADLLNKSRGEYAYTLIDADGVVGAELLERIRAIDGVLSARIA
;
A
#
# COMPACT_ATOMS: atom_id res chain seq x y z
N GLU A 1 30.26 -3.90 13.77
CA GLU A 1 30.02 -4.02 12.32
C GLU A 1 28.70 -4.73 11.98
N ALA A 2 28.50 -6.02 12.31
CA ALA A 2 27.25 -6.72 11.95
C ALA A 2 25.97 -6.12 12.59
N GLU A 3 26.04 -5.71 13.86
CA GLU A 3 24.92 -5.08 14.57
C GLU A 3 24.58 -3.69 14.02
N GLU A 4 25.61 -2.91 13.66
CA GLU A 4 25.46 -1.57 13.10
C GLU A 4 24.83 -1.62 11.70
N ASN A 5 25.28 -2.56 10.86
CA ASN A 5 24.67 -2.82 9.55
C ASN A 5 23.21 -3.27 9.67
N CYS A 6 22.87 -4.04 10.71
CA CYS A 6 21.50 -4.46 10.98
C CYS A 6 20.62 -3.26 11.37
N ALA A 7 21.11 -2.39 12.26
CA ALA A 7 20.39 -1.20 12.68
C ALA A 7 20.12 -0.24 11.51
N VAL A 8 21.11 0.00 10.66
CA VAL A 8 20.96 0.83 9.45
C VAL A 8 19.92 0.21 8.51
N MET A 9 20.00 -1.09 8.25
CA MET A 9 19.03 -1.79 7.39
C MET A 9 17.59 -1.63 7.89
N VAL A 10 17.35 -1.80 9.19
CA VAL A 10 16.01 -1.65 9.78
C VAL A 10 15.51 -0.21 9.65
N ALA A 11 16.36 0.77 9.90
CA ALA A 11 16.00 2.19 9.74
C ALA A 11 15.66 2.53 8.28
N GLU A 12 16.42 2.01 7.32
CA GLU A 12 16.15 2.19 5.89
C GLU A 12 14.86 1.53 5.44
N GLN A 13 14.57 0.32 5.94
CA GLN A 13 13.32 -0.38 5.65
C GLN A 13 12.11 0.33 6.26
N LEU A 14 12.24 0.85 7.49
CA LEU A 14 11.20 1.64 8.12
C LEU A 14 10.94 2.93 7.34
N ARG A 15 12.00 3.62 6.89
CA ARG A 15 11.88 4.80 6.03
C ARG A 15 11.19 4.45 4.71
N ASP A 16 11.62 3.41 4.01
CA ASP A 16 11.02 2.98 2.73
C ASP A 16 9.55 2.57 2.90
N PHE A 17 9.20 1.95 4.03
CA PHE A 17 7.81 1.72 4.38
C PHE A 17 7.06 3.03 4.57
N LEU A 18 7.53 3.92 5.43
CA LEU A 18 6.82 5.17 5.75
C LEU A 18 6.65 6.06 4.52
N GLU A 19 7.69 6.20 3.70
CA GLU A 19 7.74 7.11 2.56
C GLU A 19 7.24 6.50 1.24
N ASN A 20 7.28 5.17 1.04
CA ASN A 20 6.88 4.56 -0.25
C ASN A 20 5.84 3.45 -0.11
N GLY A 21 5.50 3.09 1.12
CA GLY A 21 4.67 1.94 1.42
C GLY A 21 5.38 0.60 1.18
N ASN A 22 6.66 0.59 0.80
CA ASN A 22 7.36 -0.65 0.49
C ASN A 22 7.61 -1.48 1.75
N ILE A 23 7.32 -2.78 1.67
CA ILE A 23 7.57 -3.73 2.74
C ILE A 23 8.62 -4.70 2.24
N ARG A 24 9.78 -4.73 2.89
CA ARG A 24 10.92 -5.59 2.58
C ARG A 24 11.27 -6.45 3.78
N ASN A 25 11.65 -7.71 3.57
CA ASN A 25 12.12 -8.60 4.63
C ASN A 25 11.14 -8.72 5.83
N SER A 26 9.83 -8.62 5.57
CA SER A 26 8.84 -8.73 6.64
C SER A 26 8.71 -10.17 7.11
N VAL A 27 8.84 -10.37 8.42
CA VAL A 27 8.71 -11.69 9.05
C VAL A 27 7.26 -12.12 9.25
N ASN A 28 6.30 -11.18 9.19
CA ASN A 28 4.89 -11.42 9.53
C ASN A 28 3.87 -10.84 8.52
N TYR A 29 4.33 -10.19 7.45
CA TYR A 29 3.47 -9.54 6.46
C TYR A 29 3.94 -9.88 5.02
N PRO A 30 3.13 -9.64 3.97
CA PRO A 30 3.56 -9.84 2.60
C PRO A 30 4.70 -8.89 2.23
N GLU A 31 5.71 -9.39 1.54
CA GLU A 31 6.72 -8.55 0.90
C GLU A 31 6.11 -7.88 -0.33
N ALA A 32 6.20 -6.55 -0.39
CA ALA A 32 5.57 -5.73 -1.42
C ALA A 32 6.46 -4.54 -1.74
N VAL A 33 7.02 -4.55 -2.95
CA VAL A 33 7.90 -3.50 -3.45
C VAL A 33 7.39 -3.09 -4.82
N LEU A 34 6.99 -1.84 -4.95
CA LEU A 34 6.49 -1.27 -6.20
C LEU A 34 7.28 0.01 -6.49
N PRO A 35 8.09 0.07 -7.56
CA PRO A 35 8.75 1.29 -8.00
C PRO A 35 7.76 2.45 -8.12
N ARG A 36 8.18 3.68 -7.78
CA ARG A 36 7.33 4.86 -7.87
C ARG A 36 7.12 5.24 -9.34
N VAL A 37 5.86 5.41 -9.73
CA VAL A 37 5.52 6.08 -10.98
C VAL A 37 5.59 7.61 -10.78
N PRO A 38 6.35 8.35 -11.60
CA PRO A 38 6.41 9.81 -11.50
C PRO A 38 5.04 10.48 -11.65
N ASN A 39 4.83 11.60 -10.95
CA ASN A 39 3.59 12.40 -11.00
C ASN A 39 2.31 11.66 -10.55
N THR A 40 2.45 10.67 -9.67
CA THR A 40 1.32 9.93 -9.07
C THR A 40 1.28 10.09 -7.55
N THR A 41 0.12 9.78 -6.96
CA THR A 41 -0.05 9.65 -5.52
C THR A 41 -0.03 8.16 -5.15
N ARG A 42 0.85 7.74 -4.22
CA ARG A 42 0.87 6.36 -3.73
C ARG A 42 -0.16 6.19 -2.62
N LEU A 43 -1.04 5.23 -2.82
CA LEU A 43 -1.89 4.68 -1.79
C LEU A 43 -1.33 3.32 -1.36
N SER A 44 -1.32 3.08 -0.06
CA SER A 44 -1.07 1.77 0.53
C SER A 44 -2.27 1.32 1.33
N VAL A 45 -2.73 0.09 1.08
CA VAL A 45 -3.91 -0.50 1.72
C VAL A 45 -3.53 -1.86 2.30
N ALA A 46 -3.64 -1.99 3.62
CA ALA A 46 -3.55 -3.25 4.33
C ALA A 46 -4.96 -3.80 4.56
N ASN A 47 -5.19 -5.06 4.23
CA ASN A 47 -6.53 -5.65 4.27
C ASN A 47 -6.47 -7.16 4.57
N ARG A 48 -7.60 -7.73 4.97
CA ARG A 48 -7.80 -9.18 5.02
C ARG A 48 -7.70 -9.77 3.63
N ASN A 49 -7.07 -10.94 3.49
CA ASN A 49 -6.95 -11.67 2.24
C ASN A 49 -8.26 -12.39 1.91
N VAL A 50 -9.26 -11.62 1.48
CA VAL A 50 -10.58 -12.11 1.08
C VAL A 50 -10.86 -11.76 -0.39
N PRO A 51 -11.73 -12.52 -1.08
CA PRO A 51 -12.08 -12.24 -2.46
C PRO A 51 -12.58 -10.82 -2.69
N ASN A 52 -12.35 -10.29 -3.89
CA ASN A 52 -12.85 -9.00 -4.37
C ASN A 52 -12.34 -7.73 -3.65
N MET A 53 -11.30 -7.80 -2.80
CA MET A 53 -10.78 -6.59 -2.16
C MET A 53 -10.18 -5.59 -3.16
N VAL A 54 -9.30 -6.04 -4.06
CA VAL A 54 -8.68 -5.17 -5.08
C VAL A 54 -9.76 -4.52 -5.95
N GLY A 55 -10.80 -5.27 -6.32
CA GLY A 55 -11.92 -4.75 -7.10
C GLY A 55 -12.68 -3.64 -6.38
N GLN A 56 -12.94 -3.78 -5.08
CA GLN A 56 -13.60 -2.74 -4.28
C GLN A 56 -12.76 -1.46 -4.18
N ILE A 57 -11.45 -1.60 -3.96
CA ILE A 57 -10.52 -0.45 -3.90
C ILE A 57 -10.47 0.26 -5.25
N SER A 58 -10.29 -0.48 -6.35
CA SER A 58 -10.29 0.08 -7.71
C SER A 58 -11.62 0.75 -8.07
N THR A 59 -12.74 0.21 -7.62
CA THR A 59 -14.07 0.81 -7.83
C THR A 59 -14.19 2.16 -7.10
N CYS A 60 -13.64 2.28 -5.89
CA CYS A 60 -13.63 3.56 -5.16
C CYS A 60 -12.83 4.64 -5.91
N LEU A 61 -11.66 4.29 -6.45
CA LEU A 61 -10.83 5.17 -7.27
C LEU A 61 -11.58 5.60 -8.54
N ALA A 62 -12.16 4.63 -9.26
CA ALA A 62 -12.90 4.87 -10.49
C ALA A 62 -14.12 5.78 -10.28
N ALA A 63 -14.83 5.64 -9.15
CA ALA A 63 -15.97 6.50 -8.80
C ALA A 63 -15.58 7.98 -8.62
N HIS A 64 -14.31 8.27 -8.37
CA HIS A 64 -13.76 9.64 -8.27
C HIS A 64 -13.04 10.07 -9.56
N GLY A 65 -13.12 9.27 -10.63
CA GLY A 65 -12.45 9.56 -11.90
C GLY A 65 -10.92 9.46 -11.83
N ILE A 66 -10.38 8.75 -10.85
CA ILE A 66 -8.93 8.59 -10.65
C ILE A 66 -8.44 7.33 -11.39
N ASN A 67 -7.46 7.51 -12.27
CA ASN A 67 -6.83 6.41 -12.98
C ASN A 67 -5.74 5.74 -12.13
N ILE A 68 -5.50 4.45 -12.37
CA ILE A 68 -4.43 3.68 -11.73
C ILE A 68 -3.27 3.57 -12.71
N ALA A 69 -2.12 4.14 -12.37
CA ALA A 69 -0.92 4.08 -13.18
C ALA A 69 -0.16 2.76 -12.99
N ASP A 70 -0.07 2.28 -11.74
CA ASP A 70 0.49 0.97 -11.42
C ASP A 70 -0.15 0.42 -10.12
N LEU A 71 -0.20 -0.90 -10.00
CA LEU A 71 -0.79 -1.58 -8.86
C LEU A 71 -0.06 -2.88 -8.57
N LEU A 72 0.26 -3.07 -7.28
CA LEU A 72 0.78 -4.31 -6.75
C LEU A 72 -0.11 -4.81 -5.62
N ASN A 73 -0.60 -6.03 -5.73
CA ASN A 73 -1.23 -6.74 -4.62
C ASN A 73 -0.37 -7.95 -4.24
N LYS A 74 -0.09 -8.08 -2.94
CA LYS A 74 0.63 -9.22 -2.36
C LYS A 74 -0.11 -9.73 -1.14
N SER A 75 -0.08 -11.04 -0.92
CA SER A 75 -0.77 -11.68 0.20
C SER A 75 0.12 -12.69 0.92
N ARG A 76 -0.21 -12.93 2.18
CA ARG A 76 0.47 -13.88 3.07
C ARG A 76 -0.51 -14.31 4.15
N GLY A 77 -0.94 -15.56 4.10
CA GLY A 77 -1.96 -16.08 5.01
C GLY A 77 -3.25 -15.26 4.93
N GLU A 78 -3.69 -14.76 6.07
CA GLU A 78 -4.95 -14.01 6.21
C GLU A 78 -4.84 -12.54 5.82
N TYR A 79 -3.65 -12.06 5.44
CA TYR A 79 -3.40 -10.66 5.14
C TYR A 79 -3.00 -10.43 3.69
N ALA A 80 -3.39 -9.28 3.16
CA ALA A 80 -2.96 -8.76 1.89
C ALA A 80 -2.63 -7.28 1.99
N TYR A 81 -1.82 -6.83 1.06
CA TYR A 81 -1.31 -5.47 0.98
C TYR A 81 -1.31 -5.03 -0.47
N THR A 82 -1.96 -3.90 -0.72
CA THR A 82 -2.10 -3.32 -2.05
C THR A 82 -1.40 -1.97 -2.08
N LEU A 83 -0.42 -1.83 -2.97
CA LEU A 83 0.18 -0.56 -3.34
C LEU A 83 -0.44 -0.11 -4.66
N ILE A 84 -0.82 1.15 -4.75
CA ILE A 84 -1.47 1.75 -5.92
C ILE A 84 -0.80 3.09 -6.19
N ASP A 85 -0.27 3.29 -7.38
CA ASP A 85 0.05 4.61 -7.90
C ASP A 85 -1.16 5.14 -8.67
N ALA A 86 -1.74 6.22 -8.15
CA ALA A 86 -2.94 6.85 -8.69
C ALA A 86 -2.61 8.17 -9.39
N ASP A 87 -3.22 8.39 -10.55
CA ASP A 87 -3.08 9.65 -11.30
C ASP A 87 -3.89 10.74 -10.60
N GLY A 88 -3.20 11.80 -10.16
CA GLY A 88 -3.81 12.93 -9.46
C GLY A 88 -3.83 12.77 -7.94
N VAL A 89 -4.67 13.55 -7.28
CA VAL A 89 -4.69 13.68 -5.81
C VAL A 89 -5.73 12.76 -5.20
N VAL A 90 -5.29 11.90 -4.28
CA VAL A 90 -6.18 11.12 -3.42
C VAL A 90 -6.61 12.00 -2.24
N GLY A 91 -7.85 12.48 -2.27
CA GLY A 91 -8.43 13.31 -1.20
C GLY A 91 -8.79 12.53 0.06
N ALA A 92 -9.00 13.25 1.17
CA ALA A 92 -9.38 12.65 2.45
C ALA A 92 -10.69 11.86 2.37
N GLU A 93 -11.69 12.33 1.61
CA GLU A 93 -12.97 11.62 1.44
C GLU A 93 -12.78 10.24 0.82
N LEU A 94 -12.01 10.15 -0.26
CA LEU A 94 -11.72 8.87 -0.92
C LEU A 94 -10.94 7.94 0.02
N LEU A 95 -9.96 8.47 0.76
CA LEU A 95 -9.20 7.68 1.72
C LEU A 95 -10.11 7.08 2.81
N GLU A 96 -11.04 7.87 3.35
CA GLU A 96 -12.03 7.39 4.33
C GLU A 96 -12.99 6.36 3.73
N ARG A 97 -13.42 6.52 2.47
CA ARG A 97 -14.23 5.51 1.78
C ARG A 97 -13.50 4.18 1.65
N ILE A 98 -12.20 4.21 1.32
CA ILE A 98 -11.37 3.00 1.24
C ILE A 98 -11.20 2.37 2.63
N ARG A 99 -10.98 3.18 3.68
CA ARG A 99 -10.92 2.69 5.07
C ARG A 99 -12.22 2.04 5.54
N ALA A 100 -13.36 2.47 5.00
CA ALA A 100 -14.66 1.93 5.35
C ALA A 100 -15.02 0.60 4.64
N ILE A 101 -14.22 0.13 3.69
CA ILE A 101 -14.43 -1.17 3.05
C ILE A 101 -14.23 -2.28 4.10
N ASP A 102 -15.22 -3.17 4.25
CA ASP A 102 -15.11 -4.28 5.19
C ASP A 102 -13.89 -5.15 4.89
N GLY A 103 -13.11 -5.44 5.92
CA GLY A 103 -11.83 -6.14 5.81
C GLY A 103 -10.61 -5.26 5.50
N VAL A 104 -10.76 -3.96 5.22
CA VAL A 104 -9.62 -3.03 5.23
C VAL A 104 -9.18 -2.78 6.67
N LEU A 105 -7.88 -2.95 6.93
CA LEU A 105 -7.25 -2.78 8.23
C LEU A 105 -6.61 -1.40 8.37
N SER A 106 -6.05 -0.90 7.28
CA SER A 106 -5.44 0.43 7.21
C SER A 106 -5.34 0.90 5.76
N ALA A 107 -5.50 2.19 5.53
CA ALA A 107 -5.17 2.83 4.26
C ALA A 107 -4.49 4.18 4.51
N ARG A 108 -3.40 4.46 3.79
CA ARG A 108 -2.65 5.72 3.91
C ARG A 108 -2.02 6.13 2.58
N ILE A 109 -1.89 7.44 2.41
CA ILE A 109 -1.08 8.05 1.36
C ILE A 109 0.38 7.96 1.80
N ALA A 110 1.24 7.47 0.91
CA ALA A 110 2.68 7.39 1.11
C ALA A 110 3.38 8.39 0.19
#